data_AF-A0A349FXP9-F1
#
_entry.id   AF-A0A349FXP9-F1
#
_cell.length_a   1.000
_cell.length_b   1.000
_cell.length_c   1.000
_cell.angle_alpha   90.00
_cell.angle_beta   90.00
_cell.angle_gamma   90.00
#
_symmetry.space_group_name_H-M   'P 1'
#
loop_
_entity.id
_entity.type
_entity.pdbx_description
1 polymer ?
#
loop_
_entity_poly.entity_id
_entity_poly.type
_entity_poly.pdbx_seq_one_letter_code
_entity_poly.pdbx_strand_id
1 'polypeptide(L)'
;MKNLAEIDVYKTADLIVETTFFCNLDCGNCPFHGVQRKLNLDIYLNNLYELVAGEIVVLRGGEITTINNWFESFVVPAINKELLIIIETNGYFIGRDNYYELLTKLSHVNVFIRIGFDISHGPTAEDFSKMAFFAKDAIESGVRFGFYSVNMSKNQIKNFLYKTKLEPFLNYFHSLREYIDFSRVKLKGKYLKSDGQLISCIY
;
A
#
# COMPACT_ATOMS: atom_id res chain seq x y z
N MET A 1 -18.67 4.84 6.22
CA MET A 1 -17.35 5.13 5.64
C MET A 1 -17.15 4.26 4.41
N LYS A 2 -16.65 4.80 3.29
CA LYS A 2 -16.28 3.98 2.12
C LYS A 2 -15.13 3.03 2.51
N ASN A 3 -15.10 1.82 1.96
CA ASN A 3 -13.98 0.91 2.14
C ASN A 3 -12.73 1.55 1.50
N LEU A 4 -11.69 1.87 2.27
CA LEU A 4 -10.52 2.58 1.72
C LEU A 4 -9.76 1.75 0.68
N ALA A 5 -9.95 0.42 0.65
CA ALA A 5 -9.38 -0.41 -0.39
C ALA A 5 -10.01 -0.18 -1.78
N GLU A 6 -11.21 0.44 -1.85
CA GLU A 6 -11.88 0.86 -3.09
C GLU A 6 -11.46 2.25 -3.57
N ILE A 7 -10.65 2.98 -2.80
CA ILE A 7 -10.25 4.34 -3.18
C ILE A 7 -9.34 4.29 -4.41
N ASP A 8 -9.71 5.12 -5.40
CA ASP A 8 -8.81 5.53 -6.46
C ASP A 8 -7.82 6.55 -5.88
N VAL A 9 -6.66 6.05 -5.45
CA VAL A 9 -5.63 6.85 -4.76
C VAL A 9 -5.17 8.04 -5.59
N TYR A 10 -5.15 7.89 -6.91
CA TYR A 10 -4.74 8.95 -7.83
C TYR A 10 -5.69 10.14 -7.86
N LYS A 11 -7.00 9.87 -7.72
CA LYS A 11 -8.04 10.90 -7.69
C LYS A 11 -8.33 11.46 -6.30
N THR A 12 -7.78 10.84 -5.25
CA THR A 12 -8.22 11.12 -3.88
C THR A 12 -7.10 11.61 -2.98
N ALA A 13 -5.89 11.07 -3.14
CA ALA A 13 -4.75 11.41 -2.30
C ALA A 13 -4.26 12.83 -2.55
N ASP A 14 -3.86 13.48 -1.46
CA ASP A 14 -3.26 14.82 -1.45
C ASP A 14 -1.74 14.71 -1.66
N LEU A 15 -1.15 13.62 -1.19
CA LEU A 15 0.24 13.23 -1.48
C LEU A 15 0.36 11.73 -1.69
N ILE A 16 0.98 11.33 -2.79
CA ILE A 16 1.40 9.95 -3.04
C ILE A 16 2.92 9.92 -2.98
N VAL A 17 3.48 9.02 -2.18
CA VAL A 17 4.91 8.93 -1.90
C VAL A 17 5.43 7.58 -2.33
N GLU A 18 6.37 7.60 -3.27
CA GLU A 18 7.18 6.46 -3.62
C GLU A 18 8.41 6.42 -2.71
N THR A 19 8.37 5.52 -1.73
CA THR A 19 9.39 5.45 -0.67
C THR A 19 10.68 4.77 -1.11
N THR A 20 10.57 3.81 -2.03
CA THR A 20 11.70 2.98 -2.49
C THR A 20 11.39 2.32 -3.83
N PHE A 21 12.43 2.01 -4.61
CA PHE A 21 12.37 1.07 -5.74
C PHE A 21 12.67 -0.38 -5.34
N PHE A 22 13.24 -0.60 -4.15
CA PHE A 22 13.55 -1.95 -3.70
C PHE A 22 12.27 -2.72 -3.37
N CYS A 23 12.16 -3.94 -3.90
CA CYS A 23 11.09 -4.88 -3.64
C CYS A 23 11.69 -6.27 -3.42
N ASN A 24 11.06 -7.07 -2.54
CA ASN A 24 11.43 -8.47 -2.32
C ASN A 24 10.82 -9.42 -3.38
N LEU A 25 9.99 -8.91 -4.29
CA LEU A 25 9.38 -9.65 -5.38
C LEU A 25 9.93 -9.17 -6.72
N ASP A 26 10.15 -10.09 -7.65
CA ASP A 26 10.52 -9.80 -9.03
C ASP A 26 9.31 -10.03 -9.95
N CYS A 27 8.44 -9.02 -10.03
CA CYS A 27 7.21 -9.11 -10.82
C CYS A 27 7.48 -8.66 -12.25
N GLY A 28 7.26 -9.52 -13.25
CA GLY A 28 7.62 -9.24 -14.65
C GLY A 28 6.91 -8.05 -15.33
N ASN A 29 5.81 -7.54 -14.75
CA ASN A 29 5.09 -6.34 -15.22
C ASN A 29 5.19 -5.17 -14.24
N CYS A 30 6.16 -5.20 -13.33
CA CYS A 30 6.33 -4.13 -12.35
C CYS A 30 6.80 -2.86 -13.07
N PRO A 31 6.15 -1.69 -12.93
CA PRO A 31 6.67 -0.45 -13.50
C PRO A 31 7.98 0.00 -12.82
N PHE A 32 8.36 -0.64 -11.72
CA PHE A 32 9.55 -0.33 -10.92
C PHE A 32 10.73 -1.25 -11.28
N HIS A 33 11.17 -1.21 -12.54
CA HIS A 33 12.46 -1.77 -12.95
C HIS A 33 13.50 -0.65 -13.04
N GLY A 34 14.53 -0.67 -12.17
CA GLY A 34 15.53 0.40 -12.17
C GLY A 34 16.57 0.31 -11.06
N VAL A 35 17.43 1.34 -10.98
CA VAL A 35 18.44 1.48 -9.93
C VAL A 35 17.74 1.57 -8.57
N GLN A 36 18.17 0.74 -7.62
CA GLN A 36 17.64 0.78 -6.26
C GLN A 36 17.87 2.17 -5.65
N ARG A 37 16.77 2.86 -5.32
CA ARG A 37 16.76 4.17 -4.70
C ARG A 37 15.78 4.17 -3.55
N LYS A 38 16.10 4.94 -2.51
CA LYS A 38 15.27 5.19 -1.33
C LYS A 38 15.07 6.69 -1.20
N LEU A 39 13.84 7.10 -0.92
CA LEU A 39 13.50 8.50 -0.71
C LEU A 39 14.28 9.08 0.47
N ASN A 40 14.87 10.26 0.26
CA ASN A 40 15.48 11.03 1.32
C ASN A 40 14.38 11.49 2.31
N LEU A 41 14.62 11.25 3.59
CA LEU A 41 13.63 11.51 4.63
C LEU A 41 13.29 13.00 4.78
N ASP A 42 14.27 13.89 4.67
CA ASP A 42 14.05 15.33 4.80
C ASP A 42 13.16 15.86 3.66
N ILE A 43 13.35 15.34 2.44
CA ILE A 43 12.50 15.67 1.29
C ILE A 43 11.06 15.20 1.55
N TYR A 44 10.88 13.97 2.07
CA TYR A 44 9.56 13.47 2.45
C TYR A 44 8.90 14.39 3.49
N LEU A 45 9.60 14.69 4.58
CA LEU A 45 9.09 15.48 5.68
C LEU A 45 8.69 16.90 5.22
N ASN A 46 9.50 17.55 4.39
CA ASN A 46 9.18 18.87 3.85
C ASN A 46 7.85 18.87 3.08
N ASN A 47 7.61 17.87 2.24
CA ASN A 47 6.36 17.75 1.50
C ASN A 47 5.18 17.34 2.40
N LEU A 48 5.42 16.45 3.37
CA LEU A 48 4.42 16.02 4.32
C LEU A 48 3.93 17.20 5.18
N TYR A 49 4.82 18.11 5.58
CA TYR A 49 4.49 19.23 6.45
C TYR A 49 3.58 20.27 5.79
N GLU A 50 3.50 20.31 4.45
CA GLU A 50 2.57 21.16 3.71
C GLU A 50 1.11 20.68 3.80
N LEU A 51 0.88 19.42 4.17
CA LEU A 51 -0.46 18.86 4.33
C LEU A 51 -1.14 19.34 5.63
N VAL A 52 -2.46 19.32 5.65
CA VAL A 52 -3.30 19.63 6.81
C VAL A 52 -4.03 18.39 7.34
N ALA A 53 -4.48 18.45 8.60
CA ALA A 53 -5.17 17.34 9.26
C ALA A 53 -6.35 16.81 8.42
N GLY A 54 -6.46 15.47 8.36
CA GLY A 54 -7.49 14.76 7.58
C GLY A 54 -7.18 14.56 6.09
N GLU A 55 -6.14 15.21 5.54
CA GLU A 55 -5.68 14.92 4.18
C GLU A 55 -5.07 13.51 4.07
N ILE A 56 -5.08 12.97 2.85
CA ILE A 56 -4.70 11.59 2.58
C ILE A 56 -3.29 11.53 2.02
N VAL A 57 -2.41 10.82 2.73
CA VAL A 57 -1.10 10.42 2.26
C VAL A 57 -1.09 8.93 1.90
N VAL A 58 -0.56 8.60 0.73
CA VAL A 58 -0.39 7.22 0.27
C VAL A 58 1.09 6.90 0.23
N LEU A 59 1.51 5.89 0.99
CA LEU A 59 2.89 5.41 1.03
C LEU A 59 2.98 4.13 0.19
N ARG A 60 3.82 4.16 -0.85
CA ARG A 60 3.96 3.06 -1.83
C ARG A 60 5.40 2.98 -2.38
N GLY A 61 5.60 2.17 -3.41
CA GLY A 61 6.87 2.01 -4.15
C GLY A 61 7.07 0.56 -4.58
N GLY A 62 8.29 0.06 -4.46
CA GLY A 62 8.59 -1.37 -4.47
C GLY A 62 7.92 -2.06 -3.27
N GLU A 63 8.63 -2.20 -2.16
CA GLU A 63 8.05 -2.70 -0.91
C GLU A 63 8.54 -1.85 0.27
N ILE A 64 7.69 -0.95 0.77
CA ILE A 64 8.03 -0.04 1.88
C ILE A 64 8.49 -0.79 3.13
N THR A 65 7.92 -1.97 3.42
CA THR A 65 8.24 -2.72 4.63
C THR A 65 9.60 -3.42 4.60
N THR A 66 10.35 -3.32 3.51
CA THR A 66 11.77 -3.70 3.44
C THR A 66 12.69 -2.64 4.07
N ILE A 67 12.23 -1.40 4.19
CA ILE A 67 12.99 -0.31 4.79
C ILE A 67 13.08 -0.53 6.31
N ASN A 68 14.28 -0.47 6.89
CA ASN A 68 14.45 -0.46 8.34
C ASN A 68 13.78 0.79 8.95
N ASN A 69 13.05 0.60 10.05
CA ASN A 69 12.30 1.65 10.76
C ASN A 69 11.33 2.42 9.86
N TRP A 70 10.75 1.76 8.84
CA TRP A 70 9.84 2.39 7.89
C TRP A 70 8.61 3.02 8.56
N PHE A 71 8.10 2.37 9.61
CA PHE A 71 6.94 2.86 10.34
C PHE A 71 7.28 4.16 11.07
N GLU A 72 8.39 4.19 11.79
CA GLU A 72 8.86 5.36 12.53
C GLU A 72 9.27 6.49 11.58
N SER A 73 9.84 6.16 10.42
CA SER A 73 10.34 7.15 9.46
C SER A 73 9.22 7.77 8.62
N PHE A 74 8.24 6.97 8.18
CA PHE A 74 7.24 7.43 7.22
C PHE A 74 5.84 7.52 7.81
N VAL A 75 5.43 6.61 8.69
CA VAL A 75 4.06 6.55 9.20
C VAL A 75 3.86 7.46 10.41
N VAL A 76 4.76 7.40 11.40
CA VAL A 76 4.64 8.21 12.64
C VAL A 76 4.56 9.72 12.36
N PRO A 77 5.38 10.32 11.48
CA PRO A 77 5.26 11.74 11.18
C PRO A 77 3.90 12.12 10.58
N ALA A 78 3.31 11.24 9.77
CA ALA A 78 1.98 11.45 9.20
C ALA A 78 0.87 11.33 10.25
N ILE A 79 1.01 10.38 11.19
CA ILE A 79 0.11 10.26 12.34
C ILE A 79 0.13 11.53 13.18
N ASN A 80 1.31 12.07 13.47
CA ASN A 80 1.48 13.29 14.27
C ASN A 80 0.86 14.53 13.60
N LYS A 81 0.66 14.49 12.29
CA LYS A 81 -0.06 15.51 11.51
C LYS A 81 -1.56 15.24 11.35
N GLU A 82 -2.08 14.20 12.02
CA GLU A 82 -3.48 13.78 11.94
C GLU A 82 -3.93 13.46 10.50
N LEU A 83 -3.01 13.00 9.66
CA LEU A 83 -3.29 12.60 8.28
C LEU A 83 -3.93 11.21 8.24
N LEU A 84 -4.73 10.96 7.21
CA LEU A 84 -5.17 9.62 6.87
C LEU A 84 -4.09 8.95 6.00
N ILE A 85 -3.68 7.74 6.38
CA ILE A 85 -2.52 7.08 5.80
C ILE A 85 -2.98 5.79 5.13
N ILE A 86 -2.67 5.66 3.84
CA ILE A 86 -2.84 4.40 3.10
C ILE A 86 -1.44 3.84 2.82
N ILE A 87 -1.17 2.64 3.31
CA ILE A 87 0.09 1.94 3.05
C ILE A 87 -0.18 0.88 1.99
N GLU A 88 0.43 1.02 0.81
CA GLU A 88 0.41 0.00 -0.24
C GLU A 88 1.65 -0.89 -0.12
N THR A 89 1.43 -2.19 0.00
CA THR A 89 2.46 -3.21 0.25
C THR A 89 2.07 -4.52 -0.43
N ASN A 90 3.02 -5.43 -0.61
CA ASN A 90 2.79 -6.83 -1.00
C ASN A 90 2.61 -7.76 0.22
N GLY A 91 2.67 -7.23 1.44
CA GLY A 91 2.52 -7.98 2.68
C GLY A 91 3.79 -8.71 3.14
N TYR A 92 4.98 -8.31 2.67
CA TYR A 92 6.26 -8.87 3.09
C TYR A 92 6.40 -8.94 4.62
N PHE A 93 5.99 -7.88 5.32
CA PHE A 93 6.09 -7.77 6.79
C PHE A 93 5.41 -8.88 7.61
N ILE A 94 4.43 -9.60 7.04
CA ILE A 94 3.69 -10.64 7.77
C ILE A 94 4.61 -11.79 8.23
N GLY A 95 5.74 -12.01 7.54
CA GLY A 95 6.70 -13.06 7.87
C GLY A 95 7.89 -12.60 8.72
N ARG A 96 7.89 -11.38 9.26
CA ARG A 96 9.03 -10.82 10.00
C ARG A 96 8.94 -11.17 11.49
N ASP A 97 10.09 -11.29 12.15
CA ASP A 97 10.20 -11.60 13.59
C ASP A 97 9.43 -10.60 14.48
N ASN A 98 9.31 -9.35 14.04
CA ASN A 98 8.61 -8.29 14.76
C ASN A 98 7.14 -8.11 14.31
N TYR A 99 6.52 -9.13 13.72
CA TYR A 99 5.17 -9.05 13.15
C TYR A 99 4.11 -8.53 14.13
N TYR A 100 4.03 -9.06 15.35
CA TYR A 100 3.00 -8.64 16.32
C TYR A 100 3.20 -7.21 16.84
N GLU A 101 4.46 -6.75 16.94
CA GLU A 101 4.77 -5.36 17.24
C GLU A 101 4.29 -4.44 16.11
N LEU A 102 4.53 -4.84 14.86
CA LEU A 102 4.02 -4.13 13.69
C LEU A 102 2.48 -4.13 13.66
N LEU A 103 1.83 -5.25 13.96
CA LEU A 103 0.37 -5.35 13.99
C LEU A 103 -0.24 -4.35 14.98
N THR A 104 0.38 -4.18 16.15
CA THR A 104 -0.02 -3.18 17.16
C THR A 104 0.15 -1.75 16.64
N LYS A 105 1.23 -1.46 15.91
CA LYS A 105 1.46 -0.15 15.29
C LYS A 105 0.45 0.15 14.17
N LEU A 106 0.11 -0.87 13.37
CA LEU A 106 -0.80 -0.76 12.23
C LEU A 106 -2.28 -0.64 12.63
N SER A 107 -2.65 -0.93 13.88
CA SER A 107 -4.02 -0.78 14.38
C SER A 107 -4.40 0.67 14.69
N HIS A 108 -3.47 1.62 14.51
CA HIS A 108 -3.75 3.04 14.66
C HIS A 108 -4.91 3.48 13.74
N VAL A 109 -5.87 4.24 14.28
CA VAL A 109 -7.13 4.62 13.60
C VAL A 109 -6.93 5.31 12.26
N ASN A 110 -5.85 6.07 12.11
CA ASN A 110 -5.51 6.80 10.89
C ASN A 110 -4.83 5.94 9.81
N VAL A 111 -4.45 4.70 10.12
CA VAL A 111 -3.70 3.82 9.22
C VAL A 111 -4.64 2.84 8.53
N PHE A 112 -4.43 2.67 7.23
CA PHE A 112 -5.09 1.66 6.42
C PHE A 112 -4.08 0.91 5.55
N ILE A 113 -4.15 -0.42 5.56
CA ILE A 113 -3.24 -1.28 4.80
C ILE A 113 -3.93 -1.79 3.53
N ARG A 114 -3.29 -1.56 2.38
CA ARG A 114 -3.68 -2.11 1.08
C ARG A 114 -2.64 -3.11 0.63
N ILE A 115 -3.02 -4.39 0.59
CA ILE A 115 -2.11 -5.45 0.15
C ILE A 115 -2.41 -5.82 -1.30
N GLY A 116 -1.41 -5.66 -2.17
CA GLY A 116 -1.50 -6.11 -3.57
C GLY A 116 -1.40 -7.62 -3.65
N PHE A 117 -2.44 -8.26 -4.20
CA PHE A 117 -2.51 -9.72 -4.32
C PHE A 117 -3.09 -10.10 -5.67
N ASP A 118 -2.18 -10.32 -6.62
CA ASP A 118 -2.48 -10.46 -8.05
C ASP A 118 -2.03 -11.79 -8.61
N ILE A 119 -2.74 -12.29 -9.62
CA ILE A 119 -2.33 -13.50 -10.33
C ILE A 119 -0.96 -13.35 -11.01
N SER A 120 -0.60 -12.13 -11.41
CA SER A 120 0.71 -11.83 -12.01
C SER A 120 1.88 -11.95 -11.04
N HIS A 121 1.61 -11.97 -9.73
CA HIS A 121 2.64 -12.24 -8.72
C HIS A 121 2.88 -13.74 -8.54
N GLY A 122 2.08 -14.60 -9.20
CA GLY A 122 2.19 -16.05 -9.11
C GLY A 122 2.11 -16.59 -7.67
N PRO A 123 1.15 -16.16 -6.83
CA PRO A 123 1.15 -16.52 -5.42
C PRO A 123 0.98 -18.02 -5.23
N THR A 124 1.77 -18.54 -4.30
CA THR A 124 1.81 -19.94 -3.90
C THR A 124 0.76 -20.24 -2.83
N ALA A 125 0.53 -21.52 -2.54
CA ALA A 125 -0.34 -21.93 -1.44
C ALA A 125 0.13 -21.38 -0.07
N GLU A 126 1.44 -21.14 0.08
CA GLU A 126 2.00 -20.50 1.26
C GLU A 126 1.59 -19.03 1.35
N ASP A 127 1.64 -18.28 0.23
CA ASP A 127 1.18 -16.89 0.17
C ASP A 127 -0.30 -16.77 0.54
N PHE A 128 -1.15 -17.65 0.02
CA PHE A 128 -2.55 -17.72 0.41
C PHE A 128 -2.72 -17.95 1.93
N SER A 129 -1.90 -18.82 2.51
CA SER A 129 -1.93 -19.10 3.96
C SER A 129 -1.48 -17.90 4.77
N LYS A 130 -0.40 -17.23 4.35
CA LYS A 130 0.17 -16.04 4.98
C LYS A 130 -0.81 -14.86 4.96
N MET A 131 -1.46 -14.61 3.82
CA MET A 131 -2.45 -13.54 3.71
C MET A 131 -3.72 -13.83 4.51
N ALA A 132 -4.17 -15.10 4.56
CA ALA A 132 -5.31 -15.49 5.38
C ALA A 132 -5.02 -15.36 6.87
N PHE A 133 -3.80 -15.70 7.28
CA PHE A 133 -3.31 -15.48 8.65
C PHE A 133 -3.35 -13.99 9.01
N PHE A 134 -2.77 -13.13 8.17
CA PHE A 134 -2.83 -11.68 8.40
C PHE A 134 -4.27 -11.14 8.43
N ALA A 135 -5.14 -11.58 7.54
CA ALA A 135 -6.52 -11.10 7.49
C ALA A 135 -7.27 -11.38 8.80
N LYS A 136 -7.04 -12.55 9.40
CA LYS A 136 -7.60 -12.90 10.70
C LYS A 136 -7.06 -12.00 11.82
N ASP A 137 -5.73 -11.91 11.92
CA ASP A 137 -5.05 -11.13 12.96
C ASP A 137 -5.38 -9.64 12.85
N ALA A 138 -5.53 -9.12 11.63
CA ALA A 138 -5.92 -7.75 11.36
C ALA A 138 -7.35 -7.45 11.86
N ILE A 139 -8.30 -8.37 11.64
CA ILE A 139 -9.67 -8.23 12.17
C ILE A 139 -9.65 -8.23 13.71
N GLU A 140 -8.95 -9.19 14.32
CA GLU A 140 -8.89 -9.34 15.78
C GLU A 140 -8.22 -8.13 16.45
N SER A 141 -7.22 -7.54 15.79
CA SER A 141 -6.46 -6.39 16.31
C SER A 141 -7.03 -5.02 15.90
N GLY A 142 -8.15 -4.98 15.17
CA GLY A 142 -8.76 -3.73 14.70
C GLY A 142 -7.94 -3.00 13.62
N VAL A 143 -6.99 -3.68 12.97
CA VAL A 143 -6.26 -3.13 11.83
C VAL A 143 -7.22 -2.95 10.66
N ARG A 144 -7.21 -1.75 10.08
CA ARG A 144 -8.02 -1.47 8.89
C ARG A 144 -7.24 -1.90 7.67
N PHE A 145 -7.79 -2.83 6.88
CA PHE A 145 -7.10 -3.34 5.71
C PHE A 145 -8.05 -3.70 4.57
N GLY A 146 -7.45 -3.92 3.40
CA GLY A 146 -8.06 -4.66 2.31
C GLY A 146 -7.00 -5.18 1.35
N PHE A 147 -7.41 -6.13 0.54
CA PHE A 147 -6.62 -6.63 -0.57
C PHE A 147 -7.06 -5.93 -1.85
N TYR A 148 -6.12 -5.72 -2.76
CA TYR A 148 -6.47 -5.26 -4.10
C TYR A 148 -5.82 -6.16 -5.15
N SER A 149 -6.51 -6.30 -6.27
CA SER A 149 -5.99 -6.97 -7.44
C SER A 149 -6.13 -6.08 -8.66
N VAL A 150 -5.04 -5.86 -9.39
CA VAL A 150 -4.97 -5.08 -10.61
C VAL A 150 -5.34 -5.94 -11.82
N ASN A 151 -6.11 -5.37 -12.74
CA ASN A 151 -6.56 -6.02 -13.98
C ASN A 151 -7.41 -7.30 -13.76
N MET A 152 -7.93 -7.50 -12.55
CA MET A 152 -8.82 -8.61 -12.23
C MET A 152 -10.21 -8.09 -11.92
N SER A 153 -11.22 -8.50 -12.69
CA SER A 153 -12.64 -8.26 -12.35
C SER A 153 -13.04 -8.96 -11.05
N LYS A 154 -14.16 -8.53 -10.44
CA LYS A 154 -14.71 -9.19 -9.24
C LYS A 154 -14.92 -10.70 -9.42
N ASN A 155 -15.36 -11.14 -10.61
CA ASN A 155 -15.54 -12.56 -10.90
C ASN A 155 -14.20 -13.31 -10.99
N GLN A 156 -13.17 -12.69 -11.57
CA GLN A 156 -11.83 -13.28 -11.60
C GLN A 156 -11.25 -13.40 -10.18
N ILE A 157 -11.42 -12.38 -9.34
CA ILE A 157 -11.03 -12.45 -7.92
C ILE A 157 -11.75 -13.60 -7.22
N LYS A 158 -13.08 -13.69 -7.36
CA LYS A 158 -13.86 -14.77 -6.75
C LYS A 158 -13.34 -16.16 -7.16
N ASN A 159 -13.10 -16.36 -8.45
CA ASN A 159 -12.58 -17.64 -8.96
C ASN A 159 -11.16 -17.92 -8.48
N PHE A 160 -10.33 -16.88 -8.38
CA PHE A 160 -8.95 -16.97 -7.90
C PHE A 160 -8.85 -17.36 -6.42
N LEU A 161 -9.81 -16.91 -5.60
CA LEU A 161 -9.85 -17.24 -4.17
C LEU A 161 -10.60 -18.54 -3.86
N TYR A 162 -11.35 -19.10 -4.82
CA TYR A 162 -12.21 -20.25 -4.60
C TYR A 162 -11.43 -21.47 -4.06
N LYS A 163 -11.95 -22.09 -3.00
CA LYS A 163 -11.34 -23.22 -2.27
C LYS A 163 -9.97 -22.92 -1.66
N THR A 164 -9.60 -21.64 -1.52
CA THR A 164 -8.38 -21.23 -0.82
C THR A 164 -8.73 -20.76 0.60
N LYS A 165 -7.71 -20.63 1.45
CA LYS A 165 -7.87 -20.06 2.80
C LYS A 165 -8.33 -18.59 2.79
N LEU A 166 -8.24 -17.90 1.64
CA LEU A 166 -8.66 -16.52 1.48
C LEU A 166 -10.13 -16.36 1.07
N GLU A 167 -10.82 -17.43 0.68
CA GLU A 167 -12.24 -17.38 0.27
C GLU A 167 -13.15 -16.68 1.31
N PRO A 168 -13.03 -16.93 2.63
CA PRO A 168 -13.85 -16.25 3.63
C PRO A 168 -13.68 -14.72 3.65
N PHE A 169 -12.57 -14.22 3.12
CA PHE A 169 -12.23 -12.79 3.11
C PHE A 169 -12.55 -12.11 1.77
N LEU A 170 -13.35 -12.73 0.89
CA LEU A 170 -13.69 -12.18 -0.43
C LEU A 170 -14.15 -10.71 -0.40
N ASN A 171 -14.90 -10.30 0.63
CA ASN A 171 -15.41 -8.92 0.76
C ASN A 171 -14.31 -7.88 1.10
N TYR A 172 -13.11 -8.33 1.44
CA TYR A 172 -11.93 -7.48 1.65
C TYR A 172 -11.13 -7.28 0.36
N PHE A 173 -11.45 -7.99 -0.73
CA PHE A 173 -10.76 -7.87 -2.01
C PHE A 173 -11.44 -6.88 -2.94
N HIS A 174 -10.62 -6.05 -3.58
CA HIS A 174 -11.06 -5.00 -4.50
C HIS A 174 -10.38 -5.10 -5.84
N SER A 175 -11.19 -4.96 -6.89
CA SER A 175 -10.71 -4.87 -8.26
C SER A 175 -10.23 -3.45 -8.52
N LEU A 176 -8.94 -3.30 -8.86
CA LEU A 176 -8.41 -2.07 -9.44
C LEU A 176 -8.30 -2.25 -10.95
N ARG A 177 -8.77 -1.25 -11.69
CA ARG A 177 -8.84 -1.35 -13.14
C ARG A 177 -7.46 -1.47 -13.78
N GLU A 178 -6.46 -0.68 -13.35
CA GLU A 178 -5.09 -0.69 -13.90
C GLU A 178 -4.07 -0.12 -12.88
N TYR A 179 -2.81 -0.57 -12.94
CA TYR A 179 -1.66 0.20 -12.46
C TYR A 179 -1.43 1.28 -13.50
N ILE A 180 -1.91 2.49 -13.26
CA ILE A 180 -1.85 3.51 -14.29
C ILE A 180 -0.40 4.00 -14.40
N ASP A 181 0.16 3.95 -15.61
CA ASP A 181 1.39 4.66 -15.98
C ASP A 181 1.24 6.13 -15.56
N PHE A 182 2.06 6.55 -14.58
CA PHE A 182 1.94 7.86 -13.94
C PHE A 182 2.01 9.03 -14.94
N SER A 183 2.65 8.83 -16.10
CA SER A 183 2.69 9.84 -17.17
C SER A 183 1.32 10.14 -17.78
N ARG A 184 0.31 9.30 -17.53
CA ARG A 184 -1.04 9.38 -18.10
C ARG A 184 -2.14 9.64 -17.05
N VAL A 185 -1.77 9.80 -15.78
CA VAL A 185 -2.72 9.94 -14.68
C VAL A 185 -2.97 11.40 -14.35
N LYS A 186 -4.25 11.79 -14.26
CA LYS A 186 -4.62 13.04 -13.58
C LYS A 186 -4.59 12.83 -12.08
N LEU A 187 -3.60 13.45 -11.42
CA LEU A 187 -3.46 13.44 -9.97
C LEU A 187 -4.30 14.56 -9.35
N LYS A 188 -5.03 14.27 -8.26
CA LYS A 188 -5.65 15.32 -7.42
C LYS A 188 -4.57 16.12 -6.68
N GLY A 189 -3.66 15.41 -6.01
CA GLY A 189 -2.57 15.97 -5.23
C GLY A 189 -1.21 15.89 -5.92
N LYS A 190 -0.16 15.71 -5.13
CA LYS A 190 1.23 15.62 -5.59
C LYS A 190 1.73 14.17 -5.59
N TYR A 191 2.67 13.85 -6.47
CA TYR A 191 3.40 12.58 -6.45
C TYR A 191 4.89 12.84 -6.18
N LEU A 192 5.39 12.35 -5.05
CA LEU A 192 6.79 12.43 -4.67
C LEU A 192 7.48 11.12 -5.04
N LYS A 193 8.33 11.17 -6.06
CA LYS A 193 9.16 10.04 -6.49
C LYS A 193 10.26 9.76 -5.48
N SER A 194 10.76 8.53 -5.46
CA SER A 194 11.85 8.13 -4.54
C SER A 194 13.21 8.78 -4.84
N ASP A 195 13.37 9.40 -6.01
CA ASP A 195 14.53 10.25 -6.35
C ASP A 195 14.37 11.71 -5.86
N GLY A 196 13.27 12.03 -5.18
CA GLY A 196 12.97 13.36 -4.66
C GLY A 196 12.27 14.28 -5.65
N GLN A 197 12.06 13.85 -6.91
CA GLN A 197 11.31 14.65 -7.88
C GLN A 197 9.83 14.69 -7.49
N LEU A 198 9.30 15.92 -7.43
CA LEU A 198 7.89 16.18 -7.17
C LEU A 198 7.17 16.40 -8.50
N ILE A 199 6.19 15.55 -8.80
CA ILE A 199 5.29 15.70 -9.93
C ILE A 199 3.99 16.29 -9.40
N SER A 200 3.62 17.45 -9.93
CA SER A 200 2.29 18.03 -9.76
C SER A 200 1.63 18.07 -11.13
N CYS A 201 0.46 17.45 -11.27
CA CYS A 201 -0.37 17.69 -12.43
C CYS A 201 -1.15 18.97 -12.16
N ILE A 202 -0.80 20.02 -12.89
CA ILE A 202 -1.59 21.26 -12.95
C ILE A 202 -2.87 20.92 -13.71
N TYR A 203 -4.02 21.15 -13.07
CA TYR A 203 -5.34 21.12 -13.72
C TYR A 203 -5.48 22.27 -14.73
#